data_AF-A0A7S3B7T6-F1
#
_entry.id   AF-A0A7S3B7T6-F1
#
_cell.length_a   1.000
_cell.length_b   1.000
_cell.length_c   1.000
_cell.angle_alpha   90.00
_cell.angle_beta   90.00
_cell.angle_gamma   90.00
#
_symmetry.space_group_name_H-M   'P 1'
#
loop_
_entity.id
_entity.type
_entity.pdbx_description
1 polymer ?
#
loop_
_entity_poly.entity_id
_entity_poly.type
_entity_poly.pdbx_seq_one_letter_code
_entity_poly.pdbx_strand_id
1 'polypeptide(L)'
;EDHRPRPPRSPAGGHHQAARAPPFLRPRMLGARKLHLLAGLKVGGVTLRSQELDFYLQRYIQISGLSAVVCFLTFNGMIKVVIPEGQQPDSEQFPGGSWEVMTYYISAALTMVLSLFNLFLTSFLVVNAQSLALRGPPGAVADCVKACRDNWRLCRYTLAASIVTLFVTAASCVWMHIDYMDCDEVIHVVNTTNVSKSSNWESEFSSGGAMPSPSLPPPASPSPALLRLHGWQCVMTEHMAATVFASVAIFFAFLMMVRHMRQIAVMLAIPADHMTVGDLMVERQSEAGGTYSVDLVAEASTPMERIPMVR
;
A
#
# COMPACT_ATOMS: atom_id res chain seq x y z
N GLU A 1 -47.65 6.36 24.87
CA GLU A 1 -48.11 7.09 26.08
C GLU A 1 -47.03 8.07 26.47
N ASP A 2 -47.40 9.35 26.51
CA ASP A 2 -46.53 10.50 26.37
C ASP A 2 -46.55 11.29 27.69
N HIS A 3 -45.48 11.19 28.48
CA HIS A 3 -45.35 11.90 29.76
C HIS A 3 -44.22 12.92 29.67
N ARG A 4 -44.56 14.13 29.22
CA ARG A 4 -43.70 15.30 29.38
C ARG A 4 -44.08 16.08 30.64
N PRO A 5 -43.13 16.36 31.56
CA PRO A 5 -43.36 17.18 32.73
C PRO A 5 -43.47 18.66 32.33
N ARG A 6 -44.49 19.35 32.89
CA ARG A 6 -44.66 20.80 32.75
C ARG A 6 -43.60 21.55 33.56
N PRO A 7 -42.99 22.63 33.03
CA PRO A 7 -42.09 23.48 33.81
C PRO A 7 -42.87 24.35 34.82
N PRO A 8 -42.26 24.67 35.98
CA PRO A 8 -42.89 25.46 37.03
C PRO A 8 -43.05 26.93 36.61
N ARG A 9 -44.22 27.49 36.93
CA ARG A 9 -44.52 28.93 36.80
C ARG A 9 -43.70 29.71 37.82
N SER A 10 -42.87 30.63 37.33
CA SER A 10 -42.15 31.60 38.17
C SER A 10 -43.11 32.70 38.65
N PRO A 11 -43.02 33.13 39.92
CA PRO A 11 -43.90 34.15 40.47
C PRO A 11 -43.54 35.54 39.94
N ALA A 12 -44.57 36.27 39.55
CA ALA A 12 -44.53 37.69 39.31
C ALA A 12 -44.31 38.44 40.64
N GLY A 13 -43.32 39.34 40.67
CA GLY A 13 -43.16 40.29 41.76
C GLY A 13 -41.82 41.00 41.71
N GLY A 14 -41.84 42.34 41.77
CA GLY A 14 -40.67 43.11 42.19
C GLY A 14 -40.36 44.38 41.39
N HIS A 15 -41.15 45.41 41.65
CA HIS A 15 -40.79 46.83 41.73
C HIS A 15 -39.53 47.37 41.03
N HIS A 16 -39.81 48.33 40.15
CA HIS A 16 -38.93 49.37 39.65
C HIS A 16 -38.00 49.97 40.72
N GLN A 17 -36.71 49.65 40.65
CA GLN A 17 -35.64 50.53 41.13
C GLN A 17 -34.81 50.98 39.92
N ALA A 18 -35.08 52.21 39.50
CA ALA A 18 -34.36 52.92 38.47
C ALA A 18 -32.95 53.30 38.98
N ALA A 19 -32.04 52.32 38.96
CA ALA A 19 -30.62 52.60 39.11
C ALA A 19 -30.11 53.21 37.79
N ARG A 20 -29.80 54.52 37.83
CA ARG A 20 -29.08 55.24 36.77
C ARG A 20 -27.83 54.45 36.40
N ALA A 21 -27.83 53.86 35.20
CA ALA A 21 -26.66 53.24 34.64
C ALA A 21 -25.57 54.30 34.40
N PRO A 22 -24.32 54.08 34.83
CA PRO A 22 -23.23 54.98 34.52
C PRO A 22 -23.02 54.99 32.99
N PRO A 23 -22.97 56.16 32.33
CA PRO A 23 -22.42 56.26 30.99
C PRO A 23 -20.91 55.96 31.11
N PHE A 24 -20.27 55.48 30.04
CA PHE A 24 -18.81 55.20 29.95
C PHE A 24 -18.27 53.77 30.17
N LEU A 25 -19.02 52.70 29.86
CA LEU A 25 -18.44 51.34 29.74
C LEU A 25 -18.80 50.59 28.44
N ARG A 26 -19.03 51.29 27.32
CA ARG A 26 -19.41 50.66 26.04
C ARG A 26 -18.30 50.16 25.09
N PRO A 27 -16.98 50.45 25.23
CA PRO A 27 -15.98 49.85 24.34
C PRO A 27 -15.53 48.44 24.75
N ARG A 28 -15.63 48.06 26.03
CA ARG A 28 -15.05 46.79 26.54
C ARG A 28 -15.84 45.53 26.16
N MET A 29 -17.15 45.62 25.97
CA MET A 29 -17.99 44.46 25.63
C MET A 29 -17.82 43.97 24.18
N LEU A 30 -17.38 44.85 23.28
CA LEU A 30 -17.06 44.48 21.89
C LEU A 30 -15.77 43.65 21.81
N GLY A 31 -14.77 43.96 22.64
CA GLY A 31 -13.53 43.19 22.74
C GLY A 31 -13.78 41.76 23.25
N ALA A 32 -14.58 41.61 24.30
CA ALA A 32 -14.94 40.30 24.84
C ALA A 32 -15.72 39.43 23.84
N ARG A 33 -16.68 40.02 23.11
CA ARG A 33 -17.41 39.31 22.05
C ARG A 33 -16.51 38.91 20.89
N LYS A 34 -15.54 39.76 20.50
CA LYS A 34 -14.56 39.43 19.47
C LYS A 34 -13.67 38.26 19.90
N LEU A 35 -13.16 38.27 21.13
CA LEU A 35 -12.35 37.18 21.68
C LEU A 35 -13.13 35.88 21.77
N HIS A 36 -14.39 35.91 22.21
CA HIS A 36 -15.25 34.72 22.24
C HIS A 36 -15.52 34.16 20.84
N LEU A 37 -15.72 35.02 19.84
CA LEU A 37 -15.90 34.59 18.45
C LEU A 37 -14.61 33.98 17.88
N LEU A 38 -13.46 34.56 18.20
CA LEU A 38 -12.14 34.08 17.78
C LEU A 38 -11.77 32.76 18.46
N ALA A 39 -12.09 32.62 19.74
CA ALA A 39 -11.95 31.37 20.48
C ALA A 39 -12.88 30.29 19.90
N GLY A 40 -14.14 30.64 19.61
CA GLY A 40 -15.10 29.73 18.94
C GLY A 40 -14.62 29.29 17.55
N LEU A 41 -14.10 30.22 16.74
CA LEU A 41 -13.50 29.91 15.43
C LEU A 41 -12.25 29.03 15.57
N LYS A 42 -11.41 29.27 16.58
CA LYS A 42 -10.20 28.48 16.85
C LYS A 42 -10.57 27.05 17.25
N VAL A 43 -11.52 26.88 18.17
CA VAL A 43 -12.02 25.57 18.59
C VAL A 43 -12.68 24.84 17.42
N GLY A 44 -13.53 25.53 16.65
CA GLY A 44 -14.17 24.96 15.46
C GLY A 44 -13.18 24.54 14.36
N GLY A 45 -12.08 25.28 14.20
CA GLY A 45 -11.01 24.92 13.26
C GLY A 45 -10.26 23.65 13.67
N VAL A 46 -10.05 23.45 14.98
CA VAL A 46 -9.39 22.25 15.51
C VAL A 46 -10.29 21.02 15.36
N THR A 47 -11.58 21.13 15.68
CA THR A 47 -12.52 20.02 15.54
C THR A 47 -12.69 19.59 14.08
N LEU A 48 -12.77 20.54 13.15
CA LEU A 48 -12.86 20.24 11.72
C LEU A 48 -11.60 19.52 11.20
N ARG A 49 -10.40 19.92 11.65
CA ARG A 49 -9.15 19.24 11.29
C ARG A 49 -9.03 17.85 11.91
N SER A 50 -9.55 17.65 13.12
CA SER A 50 -9.63 16.32 13.74
C SER A 50 -10.52 15.38 12.92
N GLN A 51 -11.70 15.86 12.51
CA GLN A 51 -12.61 15.09 11.65
C GLN A 51 -11.98 14.78 10.29
N GLU A 52 -11.23 15.71 9.71
CA GLU A 52 -10.49 15.47 8.47
C GLU A 52 -9.40 14.40 8.66
N LEU A 53 -8.67 14.44 9.78
CA LEU A 53 -7.66 13.43 10.11
C LEU A 53 -8.28 12.03 10.27
N ASP A 54 -9.38 11.93 11.00
CA ASP A 54 -10.13 10.67 11.20
C ASP A 54 -10.60 10.07 9.87
N PHE A 55 -11.04 10.93 8.94
CA PHE A 55 -11.42 10.51 7.60
C PHE A 55 -10.24 9.88 6.82
N TYR A 56 -9.03 10.44 6.90
CA TYR A 56 -7.85 9.82 6.28
C TYR A 56 -7.42 8.54 7.00
N LEU A 57 -7.44 8.53 8.33
CA LEU A 57 -7.12 7.36 9.15
C LEU A 57 -8.00 6.17 8.78
N GLN A 58 -9.32 6.37 8.71
CA GLN A 58 -10.28 5.32 8.34
C GLN A 58 -9.98 4.75 6.95
N ARG A 59 -9.61 5.60 5.99
CA ARG A 59 -9.24 5.17 4.64
C ARG A 59 -7.93 4.39 4.60
N TYR A 60 -6.93 4.80 5.38
CA TYR A 60 -5.67 4.06 5.47
C TYR A 60 -5.87 2.68 6.08
N ILE A 61 -6.74 2.55 7.09
CA ILE A 61 -7.12 1.25 7.66
C ILE A 61 -7.78 0.36 6.60
N GLN A 62 -8.70 0.90 5.79
CA GLN A 62 -9.33 0.16 4.70
C GLN A 62 -8.32 -0.30 3.63
N ILE A 63 -7.41 0.58 3.20
CA ILE A 63 -6.37 0.24 2.23
C ILE A 63 -5.41 -0.82 2.79
N SER A 64 -5.03 -0.71 4.06
CA SER A 64 -4.19 -1.70 4.74
C SER A 64 -4.86 -3.08 4.76
N GLY A 65 -6.15 -3.13 5.12
CA GLY A 65 -6.94 -4.35 5.09
C GLY A 65 -7.03 -4.99 3.70
N LEU A 66 -7.31 -4.20 2.67
CA LEU A 66 -7.34 -4.70 1.28
C LEU A 66 -5.97 -5.20 0.82
N SER A 67 -4.90 -4.49 1.16
CA SER A 67 -3.53 -4.91 0.82
C SER A 67 -3.15 -6.21 1.51
N ALA A 68 -3.57 -6.40 2.77
CA ALA A 68 -3.36 -7.65 3.50
C ALA A 68 -4.10 -8.82 2.84
N VAL A 69 -5.35 -8.63 2.40
CA VAL A 69 -6.11 -9.65 1.66
C VAL A 69 -5.44 -10.00 0.34
N VAL A 70 -5.02 -9.01 -0.46
CA VAL A 70 -4.31 -9.24 -1.73
C VAL A 70 -3.01 -10.02 -1.50
N CYS A 71 -2.24 -9.63 -0.48
CA CYS A 71 -1.01 -10.33 -0.10
C CYS A 71 -1.29 -11.80 0.26
N PHE A 72 -2.33 -12.05 1.06
CA PHE A 72 -2.70 -13.39 1.49
C PHE A 72 -3.20 -14.26 0.33
N LEU A 73 -4.00 -13.71 -0.59
CA LEU A 73 -4.45 -14.43 -1.79
C LEU A 73 -3.28 -14.82 -2.68
N THR A 74 -2.35 -13.89 -2.88
CA THR A 74 -1.13 -14.13 -3.67
C THR A 74 -0.28 -15.22 -3.04
N PHE A 75 -0.08 -15.18 -1.72
CA PHE A 75 0.66 -16.20 -0.97
C PHE A 75 0.04 -17.60 -1.10
N ASN A 76 -1.29 -17.70 -0.93
CA ASN A 76 -1.99 -18.97 -1.10
C ASN A 76 -1.90 -19.49 -2.54
N GLY A 77 -1.95 -18.61 -3.53
CA GLY A 77 -1.71 -18.96 -4.93
C GLY A 77 -0.33 -19.60 -5.12
N MET A 78 0.72 -18.97 -4.58
CA MET A 78 2.08 -19.51 -4.69
C MET A 78 2.25 -20.88 -4.01
N ILE A 79 1.57 -21.15 -2.89
CA ILE A 79 1.68 -22.44 -2.19
C ILE A 79 0.91 -23.55 -2.90
N LYS A 80 -0.27 -23.24 -3.45
CA LYS A 80 -1.17 -24.26 -4.02
C LYS A 80 -0.82 -24.67 -5.45
N VAL A 81 -0.09 -23.83 -6.18
CA VAL A 81 0.32 -24.16 -7.55
C VAL A 81 1.40 -25.24 -7.48
N VAL A 82 0.99 -26.48 -7.77
CA VAL A 82 1.90 -27.62 -7.99
C VAL A 82 2.33 -27.57 -9.44
N ILE A 83 3.63 -27.40 -9.68
CA ILE A 83 4.17 -27.46 -11.04
C ILE A 83 4.19 -28.94 -11.46
N PRO A 84 3.56 -29.31 -12.58
CA PRO A 84 3.62 -30.68 -13.08
C PRO A 84 5.07 -31.07 -13.40
N GLU A 85 5.48 -32.28 -13.02
CA GLU A 85 6.88 -32.75 -13.08
C GLU A 85 7.49 -32.67 -14.49
N GLY A 86 6.67 -32.71 -15.54
CA GLY A 86 7.10 -32.57 -16.94
C GLY A 86 7.51 -31.15 -17.37
N GLN A 87 7.24 -30.12 -16.55
CA GLN A 87 7.62 -28.72 -16.80
C GLN A 87 8.88 -28.30 -16.01
N GLN A 88 9.58 -29.24 -15.36
CA GLN A 88 10.82 -28.91 -14.69
C GLN A 88 11.86 -28.38 -15.69
N PRO A 89 12.55 -27.27 -15.35
CA PRO A 89 13.51 -26.60 -16.23
C PRO A 89 14.72 -27.47 -16.60
N ASP A 90 14.91 -28.60 -15.91
CA ASP A 90 16.01 -29.53 -16.14
C ASP A 90 15.73 -30.53 -17.27
N SER A 91 14.48 -30.62 -17.77
CA SER A 91 14.18 -31.48 -18.92
C SER A 91 14.51 -30.76 -20.23
N GLU A 92 15.55 -31.22 -20.94
CA GLU A 92 16.00 -30.67 -22.23
C GLU A 92 14.93 -30.72 -23.35
N GLN A 93 13.74 -31.26 -23.07
CA GLN A 93 12.80 -31.70 -24.08
C GLN A 93 11.81 -30.62 -24.54
N PHE A 94 11.61 -29.54 -23.76
CA PHE A 94 10.69 -28.44 -24.13
C PHE A 94 11.25 -27.05 -23.80
N PRO A 95 12.00 -26.42 -24.73
CA PRO A 95 12.55 -25.07 -24.54
C PRO A 95 11.51 -23.93 -24.51
N GLY A 96 10.22 -24.22 -24.71
CA GLY A 96 9.14 -23.22 -24.79
C GLY A 96 8.39 -22.92 -23.48
N GLY A 97 8.40 -23.82 -22.49
CA GLY A 97 7.53 -23.70 -21.29
C GLY A 97 8.09 -22.90 -20.12
N SER A 98 9.34 -22.41 -20.20
CA SER A 98 10.00 -21.77 -19.04
C SER A 98 9.47 -20.36 -18.74
N TRP A 99 9.05 -19.61 -19.76
CA TRP A 99 8.71 -18.20 -19.58
C TRP A 99 7.38 -17.98 -18.87
N GLU A 100 6.40 -18.88 -19.06
CA GLU A 100 5.08 -18.81 -18.40
C GLU A 100 5.24 -18.93 -16.88
N VAL A 101 5.98 -19.94 -16.44
CA VAL A 101 6.29 -20.18 -15.01
C VAL A 101 7.03 -18.99 -14.42
N MET A 102 8.02 -18.44 -15.14
CA MET A 102 8.78 -17.27 -14.69
C MET A 102 7.90 -16.01 -14.57
N THR A 103 7.04 -15.74 -15.54
CA THR A 103 6.13 -14.58 -15.48
C THR A 103 5.17 -14.67 -14.29
N TYR A 104 4.64 -15.86 -14.01
CA TYR A 104 3.81 -16.11 -12.83
C TYR A 104 4.55 -15.79 -11.52
N TYR A 105 5.77 -16.32 -11.34
CA TYR A 105 6.53 -16.08 -10.10
C TYR A 105 6.95 -14.62 -9.95
N ILE A 106 7.38 -13.96 -11.03
CA ILE A 106 7.75 -12.54 -11.00
C ILE A 106 6.54 -11.68 -10.66
N SER A 107 5.39 -11.91 -11.29
CA SER A 107 4.17 -11.13 -11.03
C SER A 107 3.63 -11.39 -9.63
N ALA A 108 3.68 -12.63 -9.14
CA ALA A 108 3.26 -12.99 -7.79
C ALA A 108 4.16 -12.32 -6.74
N ALA A 109 5.49 -12.40 -6.92
CA ALA A 109 6.44 -11.74 -6.04
C ALA A 109 6.25 -10.22 -6.03
N LEU A 110 6.07 -9.59 -7.20
CA LEU A 110 5.83 -8.16 -7.32
C LEU A 110 4.52 -7.74 -6.62
N THR A 111 3.45 -8.52 -6.81
CA THR A 111 2.15 -8.30 -6.15
C THR A 111 2.29 -8.33 -4.62
N MET A 112 3.03 -9.31 -4.10
CA MET A 112 3.29 -9.44 -2.66
C MET A 112 4.11 -8.26 -2.14
N VAL A 113 5.19 -7.87 -2.82
CA VAL A 113 6.04 -6.73 -2.42
C VAL A 113 5.24 -5.43 -2.39
N LEU A 114 4.45 -5.14 -3.44
CA LEU A 114 3.60 -3.94 -3.49
C LEU A 114 2.54 -3.93 -2.39
N SER A 115 1.95 -5.08 -2.09
CA SER A 115 0.93 -5.22 -1.04
C SER A 115 1.52 -5.03 0.35
N LEU A 116 2.67 -5.64 0.63
CA LEU A 116 3.39 -5.45 1.89
C LEU A 116 3.85 -4.00 2.05
N PHE A 117 4.34 -3.37 0.97
CA PHE A 117 4.72 -1.96 1.01
C PHE A 117 3.55 -1.07 1.43
N ASN A 118 2.37 -1.26 0.85
CA ASN A 118 1.17 -0.53 1.27
C ASN A 118 0.83 -0.77 2.73
N LEU A 119 0.89 -2.02 3.19
CA LEU A 119 0.60 -2.37 4.57
C LEU A 119 1.56 -1.65 5.53
N PHE A 120 2.86 -1.64 5.23
CA PHE A 120 3.86 -0.92 6.03
C PHE A 120 3.66 0.59 6.01
N LEU A 121 3.49 1.19 4.82
CA LEU A 121 3.33 2.63 4.68
C LEU A 121 2.07 3.13 5.40
N THR A 122 0.94 2.44 5.20
CA THR A 122 -0.33 2.80 5.85
C THR A 122 -0.27 2.59 7.36
N SER A 123 0.33 1.49 7.86
CA SER A 123 0.49 1.26 9.30
C SER A 123 1.37 2.32 9.95
N PHE A 124 2.48 2.70 9.30
CA PHE A 124 3.36 3.76 9.79
C PHE A 124 2.66 5.12 9.82
N LEU A 125 1.91 5.47 8.77
CA LEU A 125 1.15 6.72 8.73
C LEU A 125 0.08 6.77 9.82
N VAL A 126 -0.64 5.67 10.06
CA VAL A 126 -1.67 5.58 11.11
C VAL A 126 -1.07 5.78 12.50
N VAL A 127 0.01 5.06 12.83
CA VAL A 127 0.66 5.16 14.15
C VAL A 127 1.22 6.56 14.40
N ASN A 128 1.89 7.15 13.41
CA ASN A 128 2.43 8.50 13.58
C ASN A 128 1.34 9.55 13.63
N ALA A 129 0.27 9.43 12.84
CA ALA A 129 -0.85 10.35 12.88
C ALA A 129 -1.53 10.36 14.25
N GLN A 130 -1.73 9.19 14.86
CA GLN A 130 -2.27 9.07 16.22
C GLN A 130 -1.32 9.67 17.26
N SER A 131 -0.01 9.42 17.14
CA SER A 131 1.00 10.00 18.04
C SER A 131 1.02 11.53 17.97
N LEU A 132 0.99 12.10 16.76
CA LEU A 132 0.95 13.55 16.54
C LEU A 132 -0.35 14.19 17.03
N ALA A 133 -1.48 13.49 16.89
CA ALA A 133 -2.76 13.98 17.41
C ALA A 133 -2.78 14.08 18.94
N LEU A 134 -2.10 13.16 19.64
CA LEU A 134 -2.08 13.12 21.11
C LEU A 134 -0.99 13.99 21.75
N ARG A 135 0.17 14.14 21.10
CA ARG A 135 1.37 14.75 21.70
C ARG A 135 1.90 15.97 20.96
N GLY A 136 1.28 16.35 19.84
CA GLY A 136 1.79 17.39 18.97
C GLY A 136 1.60 18.81 19.54
N PRO A 137 2.53 19.74 19.25
CA PRO A 137 2.35 21.16 19.55
C PRO A 137 1.14 21.74 18.82
N PRO A 138 0.60 22.90 19.26
CA PRO A 138 -0.53 23.55 18.59
C PRO A 138 -0.19 23.84 17.12
N GLY A 139 -0.90 23.18 16.21
CA GLY A 139 -0.64 23.23 14.76
C GLY A 139 -0.20 21.91 14.15
N ALA A 140 0.33 20.97 14.94
CA ALA A 140 0.83 19.68 14.46
C ALA A 140 -0.24 18.84 13.74
N VAL A 141 -1.51 18.94 14.16
CA VAL A 141 -2.63 18.27 13.48
C VAL A 141 -2.77 18.75 12.03
N ALA A 142 -2.58 20.04 11.76
CA ALA A 142 -2.70 20.58 10.41
C ALA A 142 -1.56 20.07 9.51
N ASP A 143 -0.34 20.02 10.04
CA ASP A 143 0.82 19.50 9.32
C ASP A 143 0.69 17.98 9.08
N CYS A 144 0.17 17.24 10.07
CA CYS A 144 -0.15 15.82 9.94
C CYS A 144 -1.18 15.58 8.83
N VAL A 145 -2.28 16.34 8.82
CA VAL A 145 -3.31 16.23 7.76
C VAL A 145 -2.71 16.52 6.38
N LYS A 146 -1.83 17.52 6.28
CA LYS A 146 -1.12 17.83 5.03
C LYS A 146 -0.24 16.67 4.59
N ALA A 147 0.58 16.12 5.49
CA ALA A 147 1.42 14.95 5.20
C ALA A 147 0.61 13.71 4.80
N CYS A 148 -0.51 13.46 5.49
CA CYS A 148 -1.45 12.41 5.13
C CYS A 148 -2.07 12.63 3.75
N ARG A 149 -2.44 13.87 3.41
CA ARG A 149 -3.03 14.22 2.11
C ARG A 149 -2.03 14.05 0.96
N ASP A 150 -0.78 14.45 1.16
CA ASP A 150 0.25 14.36 0.12
C ASP A 150 0.61 12.91 -0.20
N ASN A 151 0.69 12.04 0.82
CA ASN A 151 0.98 10.62 0.64
C ASN A 151 -0.24 9.79 0.20
N TRP A 152 -1.46 10.31 0.31
CA TRP A 152 -2.68 9.60 -0.06
C TRP A 152 -2.75 9.20 -1.54
N ARG A 153 -2.14 9.99 -2.43
CA ARG A 153 -2.04 9.63 -3.86
C ARG A 153 -1.10 8.44 -4.07
N LEU A 154 0.03 8.43 -3.38
CA LEU A 154 1.01 7.35 -3.46
C LEU A 154 0.38 6.02 -3.05
N CYS A 155 -0.26 5.96 -1.86
CA CYS A 155 -0.93 4.74 -1.38
C CYS A 155 -2.01 4.22 -2.33
N ARG A 156 -2.72 5.12 -3.04
CA ARG A 156 -3.72 4.73 -4.03
C ARG A 156 -3.08 4.13 -5.28
N TYR A 157 -2.01 4.72 -5.79
CA TYR A 157 -1.34 4.20 -6.98
C TYR A 157 -0.67 2.85 -6.73
N THR A 158 -0.04 2.68 -5.57
CA THR A 158 0.57 1.41 -5.17
C THR A 158 -0.47 0.31 -4.97
N LEU A 159 -1.64 0.63 -4.40
CA LEU A 159 -2.75 -0.33 -4.28
C LEU A 159 -3.33 -0.70 -5.65
N ALA A 160 -3.53 0.28 -6.53
CA ALA A 160 -3.98 0.02 -7.89
C ALA A 160 -2.97 -0.87 -8.64
N ALA A 161 -1.68 -0.59 -8.51
CA ALA A 161 -0.61 -1.41 -9.08
C ALA A 161 -0.63 -2.84 -8.54
N SER A 162 -0.79 -3.04 -7.22
CA SER A 162 -0.87 -4.39 -6.64
C SER A 162 -2.09 -5.18 -7.13
N ILE A 163 -3.23 -4.50 -7.35
CA ILE A 163 -4.43 -5.14 -7.91
C ILE A 163 -4.18 -5.55 -9.36
N VAL A 164 -3.57 -4.67 -10.18
CA VAL A 164 -3.24 -4.99 -11.58
C VAL A 164 -2.28 -6.18 -11.66
N THR A 165 -1.22 -6.20 -10.84
CA THR A 165 -0.26 -7.31 -10.83
C THR A 165 -0.89 -8.60 -10.31
N LEU A 166 -1.88 -8.52 -9.39
CA LEU A 166 -2.67 -9.68 -8.97
C LEU A 166 -3.46 -10.27 -10.14
N PHE A 167 -4.11 -9.44 -10.95
CA PHE A 167 -4.82 -9.91 -12.15
C PHE A 167 -3.88 -10.56 -13.16
N VAL A 168 -2.70 -9.97 -13.39
CA VAL A 168 -1.67 -10.58 -14.25
C VAL A 168 -1.27 -11.95 -13.70
N THR A 169 -1.04 -12.05 -12.38
CA THR A 169 -0.68 -13.32 -11.73
C THR A 169 -1.78 -14.37 -11.87
N ALA A 170 -3.04 -13.98 -11.71
CA ALA A 170 -4.19 -14.88 -11.89
C ALA A 170 -4.33 -15.32 -13.36
N ALA A 171 -4.15 -14.40 -14.31
CA ALA A 171 -4.17 -14.71 -15.74
C ALA A 171 -3.05 -15.68 -16.13
N SER A 172 -1.83 -15.47 -15.65
CA SER A 172 -0.71 -16.40 -15.83
C SER A 172 -1.00 -17.79 -15.24
N CYS A 173 -1.65 -17.85 -14.07
CA CYS A 173 -2.04 -19.13 -13.47
C CYS A 173 -3.08 -19.89 -14.31
N VAL A 174 -4.06 -19.18 -14.88
CA VAL A 174 -5.06 -19.79 -15.78
C VAL A 174 -4.40 -20.24 -17.08
N TRP A 175 -3.49 -19.43 -17.62
CA TRP A 175 -2.72 -19.74 -18.82
C TRP A 175 -1.95 -21.06 -18.64
N MET A 176 -1.18 -21.18 -17.56
CA MET A 176 -0.45 -22.43 -17.23
C MET A 176 -1.37 -23.65 -17.12
N HIS A 177 -2.61 -23.46 -16.66
CA HIS A 177 -3.56 -24.57 -16.53
C HIS A 177 -4.13 -25.00 -17.89
N ILE A 178 -4.37 -24.06 -18.80
CA ILE A 178 -4.85 -24.35 -20.16
C ILE A 178 -3.77 -25.12 -20.94
N ASP A 179 -2.52 -24.67 -20.90
CA ASP A 179 -1.43 -25.33 -21.62
C ASP A 179 -1.17 -26.75 -21.11
N TYR A 180 -1.40 -27.00 -19.82
CA TYR A 180 -1.31 -28.35 -19.26
C TYR A 180 -2.39 -29.30 -19.82
N MET A 181 -3.61 -28.80 -20.02
CA MET A 181 -4.71 -29.60 -20.58
C MET A 181 -4.47 -29.95 -22.05
N ASP A 182 -3.95 -29.02 -22.85
CA ASP A 182 -3.66 -29.27 -24.27
C ASP A 182 -2.55 -30.33 -24.45
N CYS A 183 -1.55 -30.35 -23.57
CA CYS A 183 -0.48 -31.35 -23.63
C CYS A 183 -0.97 -32.78 -23.33
N ASP A 184 -1.91 -32.93 -22.39
CA ASP A 184 -2.43 -34.23 -22.00
C ASP A 184 -3.26 -34.88 -23.12
N GLU A 185 -4.04 -34.06 -23.85
CA GLU A 185 -4.78 -34.53 -25.03
C GLU A 185 -3.84 -35.02 -26.14
N VAL A 186 -2.74 -34.29 -26.39
CA VAL A 186 -1.73 -34.72 -27.37
C VAL A 186 -1.05 -36.02 -26.95
N ILE A 187 -0.69 -36.18 -25.68
CA ILE A 187 -0.08 -37.42 -25.19
C ILE A 187 -1.06 -38.59 -25.35
N HIS A 188 -2.34 -38.42 -25.03
CA HIS A 188 -3.36 -39.45 -25.23
C HIS A 188 -3.53 -39.83 -26.71
N VAL A 189 -3.51 -38.87 -27.64
CA VAL A 189 -3.57 -39.13 -29.09
C VAL A 189 -2.31 -39.83 -29.61
N VAL A 190 -1.12 -39.46 -29.12
CA VAL A 190 0.14 -40.11 -29.50
C VAL A 190 0.20 -41.55 -28.94
N ASN A 191 -0.28 -41.78 -27.72
CA ASN A 191 -0.26 -43.12 -27.13
C ASN A 191 -1.24 -44.08 -27.84
N THR A 192 -2.42 -43.60 -28.22
CA THR A 192 -3.41 -44.41 -28.98
C THR A 192 -2.95 -44.74 -30.40
N THR A 193 -2.24 -43.82 -31.05
CA THR A 193 -1.67 -44.05 -32.39
C THR A 193 -0.44 -44.97 -32.37
N ASN A 194 0.39 -44.92 -31.33
CA ASN A 194 1.52 -45.83 -31.17
C ASN A 194 1.07 -47.26 -30.82
N VAL A 195 0.02 -47.44 -30.03
CA VAL A 195 -0.59 -48.76 -29.79
C VAL A 195 -1.18 -49.33 -31.08
N SER A 196 -1.77 -48.50 -31.95
CA SER A 196 -2.30 -48.94 -33.26
C SER A 196 -1.21 -49.24 -34.29
N LYS A 197 -0.04 -48.59 -34.22
CA LYS A 197 1.11 -48.95 -35.07
C LYS A 197 1.79 -50.22 -34.60
N SER A 198 1.93 -50.42 -33.29
CA SER A 198 2.50 -51.63 -32.70
C SER A 198 1.83 -52.92 -33.21
N SER A 199 0.51 -52.92 -33.39
CA SER A 199 -0.23 -54.09 -33.89
C SER A 199 -0.14 -54.32 -35.41
N ASN A 200 0.39 -53.36 -36.17
CA ASN A 200 0.46 -53.45 -37.64
C ASN A 200 1.84 -53.91 -38.16
N TRP A 201 2.89 -53.85 -37.34
CA TRP A 201 4.22 -54.37 -37.71
C TRP A 201 4.34 -55.90 -37.53
N GLU A 202 3.51 -56.51 -36.67
CA GLU A 202 3.45 -57.96 -36.52
C GLU A 202 2.80 -58.67 -37.72
N SER A 203 1.99 -57.97 -38.53
CA SER A 203 1.37 -58.54 -39.74
C SER A 203 2.24 -58.39 -41.00
N GLU A 204 3.17 -57.43 -41.06
CA GLU A 204 4.07 -57.23 -42.23
C GLU A 204 5.36 -58.07 -42.17
N PHE A 205 5.75 -58.61 -41.01
CA PHE A 205 6.95 -59.45 -40.91
C PHE A 205 6.75 -60.90 -41.42
N SER A 206 5.54 -61.28 -41.83
CA SER A 206 5.24 -62.61 -42.39
C SER A 206 5.21 -62.69 -43.92
N SER A 207 5.30 -61.58 -44.66
CA SER A 207 5.37 -61.60 -46.14
C SER A 207 6.76 -61.16 -46.61
N GLY A 208 7.62 -62.12 -46.91
CA GLY A 208 9.01 -61.90 -47.24
C GLY A 208 9.28 -61.29 -48.62
N GLY A 209 10.59 -61.11 -48.88
CA GLY A 209 11.15 -61.09 -50.23
C GLY A 209 11.90 -59.82 -50.61
N ALA A 210 13.18 -60.01 -50.95
CA ALA A 210 14.07 -59.13 -51.70
C ALA A 210 14.79 -57.99 -50.95
N MET A 211 16.10 -58.21 -50.74
CA MET A 211 17.12 -57.22 -50.41
C MET A 211 17.32 -56.20 -51.54
N PRO A 212 17.27 -54.88 -51.27
CA PRO A 212 17.77 -53.87 -52.18
C PRO A 212 19.24 -53.50 -51.86
N SER A 213 19.96 -53.16 -52.93
CA SER A 213 21.38 -52.87 -53.03
C SER A 213 21.84 -51.59 -52.28
N PRO A 214 23.14 -51.49 -51.91
CA PRO A 214 23.66 -50.36 -51.15
C PRO A 214 23.90 -49.14 -52.05
N SER A 215 23.11 -48.08 -51.86
CA SER A 215 23.34 -46.76 -52.47
C SER A 215 24.14 -45.84 -51.55
N LEU A 216 25.00 -45.02 -52.15
CA LEU A 216 25.99 -44.13 -51.53
C LEU A 216 25.47 -43.25 -50.37
N PRO A 217 26.36 -42.89 -49.41
CA PRO A 217 26.02 -41.99 -48.31
C PRO A 217 25.75 -40.56 -48.81
N PRO A 218 24.67 -39.90 -48.36
CA PRO A 218 24.40 -38.51 -48.68
C PRO A 218 25.39 -37.57 -47.98
N PRO A 219 25.64 -36.36 -48.53
CA PRO A 219 26.56 -35.38 -47.96
C PRO A 219 26.13 -34.99 -46.55
N ALA A 220 27.09 -34.97 -45.63
CA ALA A 220 26.90 -34.63 -44.22
C ALA A 220 26.28 -33.23 -44.07
N SER A 221 24.97 -33.18 -43.87
CA SER A 221 24.27 -31.99 -43.43
C SER A 221 24.87 -31.51 -42.11
N PRO A 222 25.06 -30.19 -41.89
CA PRO A 222 25.58 -29.67 -40.63
C PRO A 222 24.76 -30.25 -39.50
N SER A 223 25.44 -30.86 -38.54
CA SER A 223 24.82 -31.63 -37.48
C SER A 223 23.76 -30.76 -36.77
N PRO A 224 22.49 -31.19 -36.71
CA PRO A 224 21.41 -30.41 -36.10
C PRO A 224 21.68 -30.05 -34.63
N ALA A 225 22.64 -30.72 -33.99
CA ALA A 225 23.15 -30.39 -32.67
C ALA A 225 23.79 -28.98 -32.57
N LEU A 226 24.52 -28.52 -33.60
CA LEU A 226 25.22 -27.22 -33.55
C LEU A 226 24.25 -26.04 -33.71
N LEU A 227 23.24 -26.17 -34.57
CA LEU A 227 22.17 -25.18 -34.69
C LEU A 227 21.29 -25.12 -33.41
N ARG A 228 21.10 -26.25 -32.72
CA ARG A 228 20.42 -26.28 -31.42
C ARG A 228 21.23 -25.58 -30.33
N LEU A 229 22.53 -25.85 -30.20
CA LEU A 229 23.38 -25.20 -29.19
C LEU A 229 23.40 -23.67 -29.31
N HIS A 230 23.40 -23.13 -30.54
CA HIS A 230 23.39 -21.68 -30.75
C HIS A 230 22.04 -21.02 -30.41
N GLY A 231 20.92 -21.70 -30.66
CA GLY A 231 19.59 -21.21 -30.28
C GLY A 231 19.41 -21.15 -28.76
N TRP A 232 19.93 -22.13 -28.03
CA TRP A 232 19.81 -22.22 -26.57
C TRP A 232 20.60 -21.13 -25.83
N GLN A 233 21.78 -20.76 -26.32
CA GLN A 233 22.57 -19.67 -25.72
C GLN A 233 21.89 -18.29 -25.87
N CYS A 234 21.18 -18.05 -26.98
CA CYS A 234 20.50 -16.78 -27.19
C CYS A 234 19.26 -16.64 -26.29
N VAL A 235 18.48 -17.71 -26.12
CA VAL A 235 17.27 -17.71 -25.29
C VAL A 235 17.61 -17.62 -23.79
N MET A 236 18.63 -18.36 -23.32
CA MET A 236 19.07 -18.29 -21.92
C MET A 236 19.59 -16.92 -21.49
N THR A 237 20.26 -16.19 -22.39
CA THR A 237 20.81 -14.86 -22.06
C THR A 237 19.73 -13.80 -21.93
N GLU A 238 18.67 -13.86 -22.74
CA GLU A 238 17.53 -12.94 -22.63
C GLU A 238 16.73 -13.16 -21.34
N HIS A 239 16.57 -14.40 -20.89
CA HIS A 239 15.81 -14.73 -19.67
C HIS A 239 16.56 -14.42 -18.38
N MET A 240 17.87 -14.69 -18.35
CA MET A 240 18.73 -14.29 -17.23
C MET A 240 18.75 -12.76 -17.11
N ALA A 241 18.76 -12.04 -18.24
CA ALA A 241 18.65 -10.58 -18.22
C ALA A 241 17.31 -10.13 -17.63
N ALA A 242 16.17 -10.66 -18.09
CA ALA A 242 14.84 -10.24 -17.62
C ALA A 242 14.62 -10.48 -16.11
N THR A 243 15.05 -11.64 -15.60
CA THR A 243 14.95 -11.98 -14.17
C THR A 243 15.87 -11.11 -13.30
N VAL A 244 17.09 -10.86 -13.77
CA VAL A 244 18.02 -9.93 -13.11
C VAL A 244 17.47 -8.50 -13.14
N PHE A 245 16.91 -8.04 -14.26
CA PHE A 245 16.29 -6.72 -14.35
C PHE A 245 15.08 -6.59 -13.41
N ALA A 246 14.22 -7.62 -13.33
CA ALA A 246 13.08 -7.63 -12.43
C ALA A 246 13.52 -7.60 -10.96
N SER A 247 14.48 -8.43 -10.57
CA SER A 247 15.00 -8.46 -9.19
C SER A 247 15.71 -7.15 -8.82
N VAL A 248 16.49 -6.57 -9.72
CA VAL A 248 17.11 -5.25 -9.55
C VAL A 248 16.05 -4.17 -9.44
N ALA A 249 15.00 -4.17 -10.27
CA ALA A 249 13.90 -3.22 -10.19
C ALA A 249 13.13 -3.32 -8.87
N ILE A 250 12.86 -4.54 -8.40
CA ILE A 250 12.24 -4.79 -7.08
C ILE A 250 13.15 -4.26 -5.97
N PHE A 251 14.45 -4.51 -6.04
CA PHE A 251 15.42 -4.02 -5.07
C PHE A 251 15.50 -2.49 -5.05
N PHE A 252 15.55 -1.84 -6.22
CA PHE A 252 15.52 -0.37 -6.31
C PHE A 252 14.20 0.21 -5.81
N ALA A 253 13.07 -0.42 -6.11
CA ALA A 253 11.77 -0.03 -5.56
C ALA A 253 11.77 -0.11 -4.03
N PHE A 254 12.33 -1.17 -3.46
CA PHE A 254 12.50 -1.32 -2.02
C PHE A 254 13.41 -0.25 -1.41
N LEU A 255 14.56 0.05 -2.03
CA LEU A 255 15.46 1.10 -1.56
C LEU A 255 14.82 2.50 -1.62
N MET A 256 14.12 2.80 -2.71
CA MET A 256 13.36 4.05 -2.87
C MET A 256 12.29 4.17 -1.80
N MET A 257 11.60 3.07 -1.49
CA MET A 257 10.65 2.96 -0.39
C MET A 257 11.31 3.23 0.97
N VAL A 258 12.45 2.60 1.28
CA VAL A 258 13.16 2.84 2.55
C VAL A 258 13.60 4.30 2.68
N ARG A 259 14.09 4.90 1.58
CA ARG A 259 14.41 6.32 1.55
C ARG A 259 13.19 7.19 1.81
N HIS A 260 12.06 6.90 1.14
CA HIS A 260 10.82 7.65 1.31
C HIS A 260 10.29 7.54 2.74
N MET A 261 10.31 6.34 3.32
CA MET A 261 9.93 6.10 4.72
C MET A 261 10.81 6.89 5.70
N ARG A 262 12.12 6.96 5.45
CA ARG A 262 13.02 7.81 6.24
C ARG A 262 12.71 9.29 6.09
N GLN A 263 12.38 9.77 4.89
CA GLN A 263 11.99 11.16 4.67
C GLN A 263 10.69 11.50 5.41
N ILE A 264 9.68 10.63 5.34
CA ILE A 264 8.44 10.78 6.10
C ILE A 264 8.74 10.77 7.61
N ALA A 265 9.57 9.83 8.08
CA ALA A 265 9.94 9.75 9.48
C ALA A 265 10.61 11.03 9.99
N VAL A 266 11.49 11.65 9.19
CA VAL A 266 12.12 12.93 9.53
C VAL A 266 11.10 14.08 9.49
N MET A 267 10.17 14.09 8.54
CA MET A 267 9.12 15.11 8.50
C MET A 267 8.11 15.00 9.66
N LEU A 268 7.88 13.78 10.17
CA LEU A 268 6.97 13.52 11.28
C LEU A 268 7.68 13.53 12.64
N ALA A 269 9.01 13.59 12.68
CA ALA A 269 9.76 13.68 13.92
C ALA A 269 9.49 15.05 14.56
N ILE A 270 8.73 15.05 15.67
CA ILE A 270 8.59 16.23 16.51
C ILE A 270 9.98 16.54 17.09
N PRO A 271 10.57 17.72 16.85
CA PRO A 271 11.80 18.13 17.52
C PRO A 271 11.55 18.07 19.04
N ALA A 272 12.36 17.29 19.76
CA ALA A 272 12.20 17.10 21.21
C ALA A 272 12.20 18.44 21.96
N ASP A 273 12.89 19.44 21.41
CA ASP A 273 13.04 20.79 21.96
C ASP A 273 11.73 21.61 21.97
N HIS A 274 10.70 21.15 21.24
CA HIS A 274 9.38 21.79 21.18
C HIS A 274 8.27 21.03 21.90
N MET A 275 8.58 19.94 22.58
CA MET A 275 7.63 19.32 23.51
C MET A 275 7.51 20.19 24.76
N THR A 276 6.76 21.28 24.68
CA THR A 276 6.32 22.00 25.87
C THR A 276 5.44 21.04 26.67
N VAL A 277 5.94 20.58 27.82
CA VAL A 277 5.25 19.80 28.86
C VAL A 277 4.17 20.68 29.52
N GLY A 278 3.27 21.25 28.70
CA GLY A 278 2.50 22.44 29.04
C GLY A 278 1.08 22.17 29.53
N ASP A 279 0.39 21.14 29.05
CA ASP A 279 -1.06 21.05 29.28
C ASP A 279 -1.52 19.98 30.28
N LEU A 280 -0.64 19.07 30.73
CA LEU A 280 -0.98 18.17 31.86
C LEU A 280 -0.97 18.88 33.23
N MET A 281 -0.47 20.12 33.30
CA MET A 281 -0.48 20.94 34.52
C MET A 281 -1.78 21.74 34.69
N VAL A 282 -2.54 21.98 33.61
CA VAL A 282 -3.78 22.77 33.68
C VAL A 282 -4.94 21.94 34.27
N GLU A 283 -4.96 20.63 34.04
CA GLU A 283 -6.02 19.77 34.58
C GLU A 283 -5.87 19.51 36.08
N ARG A 284 -4.64 19.59 36.63
CA ARG A 284 -4.42 19.50 38.09
C ARG A 284 -4.76 20.77 38.87
N GLN A 285 -4.92 21.92 38.20
CA GLN A 285 -5.37 23.15 38.86
C GLN A 285 -6.89 23.36 38.80
N SER A 286 -7.62 22.65 37.94
CA SER A 286 -9.09 22.71 37.89
C SER A 286 -9.78 22.00 39.05
N GLU A 287 -9.11 21.05 39.72
CA GLU A 287 -9.68 20.39 40.92
C GLU A 287 -9.54 21.25 42.19
N ALA A 288 -8.71 22.31 42.14
CA ALA A 288 -8.47 23.21 43.27
C ALA A 288 -9.39 24.44 43.26
N GLY A 289 -10.70 24.27 42.98
CA GLY A 289 -11.80 25.14 43.44
C GLY A 289 -11.66 26.67 43.31
N GLY A 290 -10.79 27.19 42.44
CA GLY A 290 -10.52 28.61 42.30
C GLY A 290 -11.32 29.20 41.15
N THR A 291 -12.24 30.12 41.47
CA THR A 291 -12.88 31.01 40.49
C THR A 291 -11.85 31.72 39.62
N TYR A 292 -11.78 31.35 38.34
CA TYR A 292 -10.88 31.97 37.37
C TYR A 292 -11.37 33.36 36.95
N SER A 293 -10.66 34.41 37.38
CA SER A 293 -10.44 35.58 36.52
C SER A 293 -9.33 35.22 35.54
N VAL A 294 -9.67 35.03 34.27
CA VAL A 294 -8.69 34.83 33.21
C VAL A 294 -7.94 36.14 32.99
N ASP A 295 -6.85 36.32 33.72
CA ASP A 295 -5.86 37.33 33.41
C ASP A 295 -5.07 36.85 32.19
N LEU A 296 -5.59 37.20 31.01
CA LEU A 296 -4.84 37.29 29.76
C LEU A 296 -3.81 38.43 29.91
N VAL A 297 -2.81 38.21 30.76
CA VAL A 297 -1.61 39.04 30.78
C VAL A 297 -0.82 38.68 29.53
N ALA A 298 -0.86 39.62 28.60
CA ALA A 298 0.05 39.85 27.51
C ALA A 298 1.44 39.22 27.71
N GLU A 299 1.68 38.10 27.04
CA GLU A 299 3.02 37.80 26.56
C GLU A 299 3.17 38.54 25.23
N ALA A 300 3.54 39.81 25.37
CA ALA A 300 3.99 40.64 24.28
C ALA A 300 5.25 39.99 23.71
N SER A 301 5.11 39.43 22.51
CA SER A 301 6.20 39.09 21.62
C SER A 301 7.18 40.26 21.50
N THR A 302 8.34 40.12 22.11
CA THR A 302 9.52 40.90 21.77
C THR A 302 9.96 40.51 20.34
N PRO A 303 10.23 41.47 19.44
CA PRO A 303 10.81 41.15 18.15
C PRO A 303 12.27 40.72 18.38
N MET A 304 12.57 39.45 18.10
CA MET A 304 13.93 38.93 18.14
C MET A 304 14.75 39.62 17.04
N GLU A 305 15.72 40.37 17.51
CA GLU A 305 16.69 41.16 16.78
C GLU A 305 17.51 40.26 15.83
N ARG A 306 17.70 40.73 14.60
CA ARG A 306 18.54 40.11 13.57
C ARG A 306 19.97 39.94 14.10
N ILE A 307 20.47 38.71 14.12
CA ILE A 307 21.91 38.44 14.11
C ILE A 307 22.34 38.35 12.64
N PRO A 308 23.23 39.23 12.14
CA PRO A 308 23.80 39.08 10.82
C PRO A 308 24.78 37.90 10.80
N MET A 309 24.64 37.06 9.77
CA MET A 309 25.65 36.06 9.42
C MET A 309 27.00 36.75 9.17
N VAL A 310 28.05 36.25 9.81
CA VAL A 310 29.44 36.51 9.43
C VAL A 310 30.11 35.16 9.13
N ARG A 311 30.36 34.98 7.83
CA ARG A 311 31.20 33.98 7.11
C ARG A 311 30.90 32.50 7.27
#